data_AF-A0A4Z1CDJ1-F1
#
_entry.id   AF-A0A4Z1CDJ1-F1
#
_cell.length_a   1.000
_cell.length_b   1.000
_cell.length_c   1.000
_cell.angle_alpha   90.00
_cell.angle_beta   90.00
_cell.angle_gamma   90.00
#
_symmetry.space_group_name_H-M   'P 1'
#
loop_
_entity.id
_entity.type
_entity.pdbx_description
1 polymer ?
#
loop_
_entity_poly.entity_id
_entity_poly.type
_entity_poly.pdbx_seq_one_letter_code
_entity_poly.pdbx_strand_id
1 'polypeptide(L)'
;AALRGSGLLAECLALAHNAPDPLRLLDALSRAGRANLSAGRIFEGHVNAVKLLHLHDGPRDAVRQGLLHGIWGADGPDPARLEGGTLHGQKLFASGADVLDRMIVTARSDQGLHLLMFRRDQLAGRLFPGEWQVSGMKATASGRCDLEGLALADAVQLGPPDAYMTEPHFHGGVWRYAAVQLGAMRALTAMTADQLTARGQQDAPLQAMRLHRMITGCETVRLWLAQAACRIERADALPADAEAAILARLVTADQAVALLAEMDQALGAASFATAHPADRVRRDLSLYLRQAGPDALALASVTRILADPELRARWVG
;
A
#
# COMPACT_ATOMS: atom_id res chain seq x y z
N ALA A 1 -13.30 0.81 12.50
CA ALA A 1 -14.77 0.68 12.56
C ALA A 1 -15.39 0.57 11.18
N ALA A 2 -15.32 1.61 10.33
CA ALA A 2 -15.95 1.63 9.01
C ALA A 2 -15.61 0.41 8.12
N LEU A 3 -14.33 0.04 8.02
CA LEU A 3 -13.90 -1.16 7.25
C LEU A 3 -14.53 -2.47 7.77
N ARG A 4 -14.68 -2.62 9.09
CA ARG A 4 -15.31 -3.81 9.70
C ARG A 4 -16.82 -3.82 9.45
N GLY A 5 -17.46 -2.65 9.51
CA GLY A 5 -18.90 -2.51 9.33
C GLY A 5 -19.37 -2.59 7.87
N SER A 6 -18.47 -2.47 6.88
CA SER A 6 -18.85 -2.44 5.47
C SER A 6 -18.91 -3.82 4.79
N GLY A 7 -18.47 -4.89 5.45
CA GLY A 7 -18.32 -6.23 4.83
C GLY A 7 -17.12 -6.37 3.89
N LEU A 8 -16.44 -5.25 3.56
CA LEU A 8 -15.36 -5.20 2.57
C LEU A 8 -14.17 -6.11 2.93
N LEU A 9 -13.88 -6.30 4.21
CA LEU A 9 -12.80 -7.20 4.66
C LEU A 9 -13.09 -8.67 4.28
N ALA A 10 -14.32 -9.13 4.45
CA ALA A 10 -14.70 -10.48 4.04
C ALA A 10 -14.72 -10.63 2.52
N GLU A 11 -15.17 -9.59 1.80
CA GLU A 11 -15.15 -9.57 0.32
C GLU A 11 -13.75 -9.70 -0.27
N CYS A 12 -12.69 -9.37 0.47
CA CYS A 12 -11.31 -9.58 0.03
C CYS A 12 -11.00 -11.05 -0.28
N LEU A 13 -11.78 -12.02 0.22
CA LEU A 13 -11.65 -13.42 -0.21
C LEU A 13 -11.85 -13.60 -1.72
N ALA A 14 -12.72 -12.78 -2.34
CA ALA A 14 -12.96 -12.81 -3.78
C ALA A 14 -12.18 -11.73 -4.55
N LEU A 15 -11.79 -10.64 -3.87
CA LEU A 15 -11.15 -9.49 -4.53
C LEU A 15 -9.61 -9.54 -4.53
N ALA A 16 -8.98 -10.21 -3.55
CA ALA A 16 -7.54 -10.08 -3.32
C ALA A 16 -6.66 -10.95 -4.23
N HIS A 17 -7.22 -11.99 -4.86
CA HIS A 17 -6.46 -12.92 -5.69
C HIS A 17 -7.33 -13.50 -6.81
N ASN A 18 -6.87 -13.41 -8.05
CA ASN A 18 -7.55 -13.92 -9.25
C ASN A 18 -9.01 -13.46 -9.36
N ALA A 19 -9.27 -12.20 -8.98
CA ALA A 19 -10.59 -11.61 -9.06
C ALA A 19 -11.04 -11.52 -10.54
N PRO A 20 -12.29 -11.92 -10.87
CA PRO A 20 -12.78 -11.82 -12.25
C PRO A 20 -12.75 -10.40 -12.82
N ASP A 21 -12.92 -9.40 -11.94
CA ASP A 21 -12.76 -7.99 -12.27
C ASP A 21 -11.83 -7.31 -11.24
N PRO A 22 -10.52 -7.20 -11.54
CA PRO A 22 -9.57 -6.57 -10.64
C PRO A 22 -9.79 -5.05 -10.50
N LEU A 23 -10.58 -4.42 -11.39
CA LEU A 23 -10.90 -3.00 -11.28
C LEU A 23 -11.82 -2.69 -10.09
N ARG A 24 -12.57 -3.68 -9.60
CA ARG A 24 -13.34 -3.53 -8.35
C ARG A 24 -12.43 -3.27 -7.15
N LEU A 25 -11.30 -3.97 -7.07
CA LEU A 25 -10.32 -3.77 -6.01
C LEU A 25 -9.63 -2.40 -6.16
N LEU A 26 -9.29 -2.01 -7.39
CA LEU A 26 -8.77 -0.67 -7.68
C LEU A 26 -9.72 0.44 -7.19
N ASP A 27 -11.01 0.36 -7.53
CA ASP A 27 -12.02 1.33 -7.07
C ASP A 27 -12.16 1.32 -5.54
N ALA A 28 -12.21 0.15 -4.90
CA ALA A 28 -12.29 0.04 -3.44
C ALA A 28 -11.08 0.70 -2.74
N LEU A 29 -9.86 0.42 -3.21
CA LEU A 29 -8.63 1.01 -2.67
C LEU A 29 -8.60 2.53 -2.88
N SER A 30 -8.97 3.01 -4.07
CA SER A 30 -9.04 4.44 -4.35
C SER A 30 -10.11 5.15 -3.53
N ARG A 31 -11.28 4.55 -3.30
CA ARG A 31 -12.31 5.12 -2.42
C ARG A 31 -11.85 5.18 -0.98
N ALA A 32 -11.22 4.12 -0.47
CA ALA A 32 -10.65 4.09 0.87
C ALA A 32 -9.59 5.19 1.05
N GLY A 33 -8.66 5.32 0.09
CA GLY A 33 -7.63 6.36 0.11
C GLY A 33 -8.20 7.77 0.01
N ARG A 34 -9.26 7.98 -0.77
CA ARG A 34 -9.96 9.27 -0.87
C ARG A 34 -10.59 9.68 0.45
N ALA A 35 -11.17 8.72 1.18
CA ALA A 35 -11.77 8.98 2.49
C ALA A 35 -10.69 9.24 3.56
N ASN A 36 -9.67 8.37 3.62
CA ASN A 36 -8.58 8.47 4.58
C ASN A 36 -7.39 7.58 4.14
N LEU A 37 -6.22 8.17 3.88
CA LEU A 37 -5.05 7.40 3.42
C LEU A 37 -4.57 6.38 4.45
N SER A 38 -4.63 6.69 5.74
CA SER A 38 -4.21 5.73 6.77
C SER A 38 -5.12 4.50 6.77
N ALA A 39 -6.44 4.70 6.71
CA ALA A 39 -7.39 3.60 6.58
C ALA A 39 -7.19 2.82 5.27
N GLY A 40 -6.93 3.53 4.17
CA GLY A 40 -6.60 2.92 2.89
C GLY A 40 -5.32 2.07 2.94
N ARG A 41 -4.28 2.51 3.65
CA ARG A 41 -3.05 1.73 3.87
C ARG A 41 -3.31 0.46 4.69
N ILE A 42 -4.11 0.56 5.74
CA ILE A 42 -4.50 -0.61 6.54
C ILE A 42 -5.32 -1.59 5.72
N PHE A 43 -6.26 -1.09 4.90
CA PHE A 43 -7.04 -1.92 4.00
C PHE A 43 -6.18 -2.60 2.93
N GLU A 44 -5.22 -1.88 2.34
CA GLU A 44 -4.27 -2.48 1.40
C GLU A 44 -3.45 -3.60 2.05
N GLY A 45 -2.96 -3.38 3.28
CA GLY A 45 -2.24 -4.42 4.02
C GLY A 45 -3.08 -5.67 4.28
N HIS A 46 -4.39 -5.49 4.52
CA HIS A 46 -5.33 -6.60 4.61
C HIS A 46 -5.46 -7.36 3.28
N VAL A 47 -5.62 -6.65 2.16
CA VAL A 47 -5.68 -7.26 0.84
C VAL A 47 -4.40 -8.07 0.56
N ASN A 48 -3.23 -7.53 0.90
CA ASN A 48 -1.95 -8.23 0.74
C ASN A 48 -1.90 -9.52 1.56
N ALA A 49 -2.31 -9.45 2.83
CA ALA A 49 -2.36 -10.62 3.71
C ALA A 49 -3.33 -11.69 3.17
N VAL A 50 -4.53 -11.30 2.71
CA VAL A 50 -5.51 -12.25 2.14
C VAL A 50 -5.00 -12.89 0.84
N LYS A 51 -4.24 -12.15 0.02
CA LYS A 51 -3.57 -12.71 -1.16
C LYS A 51 -2.55 -13.78 -0.78
N LEU A 52 -1.70 -13.52 0.23
CA LEU A 52 -0.74 -14.52 0.73
C LEU A 52 -1.42 -15.76 1.32
N LEU A 53 -2.57 -15.60 1.99
CA LEU A 53 -3.36 -16.73 2.45
C LEU A 53 -3.91 -17.59 1.30
N HIS A 54 -4.24 -16.98 0.15
CA HIS A 54 -4.61 -17.75 -1.04
C HIS A 54 -3.42 -18.49 -1.65
N LEU A 55 -2.29 -17.80 -1.82
CA LEU A 55 -1.10 -18.33 -2.49
C LEU A 55 -0.43 -19.50 -1.75
N HIS A 56 -0.63 -19.56 -0.43
CA HIS A 56 0.06 -20.51 0.43
C HIS A 56 -0.91 -21.33 1.29
N ASP A 57 -2.16 -21.48 0.83
CA ASP A 57 -3.21 -22.28 1.48
C ASP A 57 -3.38 -21.99 2.99
N GLY A 58 -3.24 -20.72 3.36
CA GLY A 58 -3.38 -20.25 4.73
C GLY A 58 -4.84 -20.26 5.22
N PRO A 59 -5.05 -20.22 6.55
CA PRO A 59 -6.38 -20.23 7.15
C PRO A 59 -7.13 -18.93 6.84
N ARG A 60 -8.36 -19.07 6.34
CA ARG A 60 -9.18 -17.95 5.85
C ARG A 60 -10.47 -17.70 6.64
N ASP A 61 -10.74 -18.50 7.67
CA ASP A 61 -11.98 -18.39 8.47
C ASP A 61 -12.10 -17.04 9.19
N ALA A 62 -10.97 -16.52 9.69
CA ALA A 62 -10.94 -15.20 10.32
C ALA A 62 -11.25 -14.08 9.32
N VAL A 63 -10.80 -14.21 8.06
CA VAL A 63 -11.16 -13.25 6.99
C VAL A 63 -12.66 -13.31 6.71
N ARG A 64 -13.24 -14.52 6.63
CA ARG A 64 -14.70 -14.71 6.42
C ARG A 64 -15.53 -14.07 7.55
N GLN A 65 -15.01 -14.05 8.76
CA GLN A 65 -15.61 -13.40 9.93
C GLN A 65 -15.35 -11.87 9.97
N GLY A 66 -14.66 -11.30 8.98
CA GLY A 66 -14.35 -9.88 8.89
C GLY A 66 -13.22 -9.41 9.82
N LEU A 67 -12.37 -10.32 10.31
CA LEU A 67 -11.19 -9.95 11.09
C LEU A 67 -10.14 -9.31 10.19
N LEU A 68 -9.54 -8.24 10.70
CA LEU A 68 -8.57 -7.44 9.99
C LEU A 68 -7.19 -8.10 10.04
N HIS A 69 -6.61 -8.30 8.87
CA HIS A 69 -5.29 -8.88 8.69
C HIS A 69 -4.31 -7.81 8.22
N GLY A 70 -3.01 -8.04 8.43
CA GLY A 70 -1.96 -7.23 7.84
C GLY A 70 -0.67 -8.02 7.70
N ILE A 71 0.34 -7.36 7.14
CA ILE A 71 1.67 -7.94 6.96
C ILE A 71 2.74 -6.90 7.28
N TRP A 72 3.80 -7.35 7.97
CA TRP A 72 4.96 -6.55 8.32
C TRP A 72 6.23 -7.18 7.74
N GLY A 73 6.79 -6.51 6.73
CA GLY A 73 8.02 -6.93 6.06
C GLY A 73 9.28 -6.20 6.53
N ALA A 74 9.14 -4.96 7.02
CA ALA A 74 10.27 -4.06 7.27
C ALA A 74 10.90 -4.27 8.66
N ASP A 75 12.19 -4.56 8.69
CA ASP A 75 12.93 -4.79 9.93
C ASP A 75 13.32 -3.50 10.65
N GLY A 76 13.53 -3.61 11.96
CA GLY A 76 14.15 -2.57 12.78
C GLY A 76 15.68 -2.64 12.76
N PRO A 77 16.35 -1.81 13.60
CA PRO A 77 17.81 -1.84 13.76
C PRO A 77 18.34 -3.21 14.21
N ASP A 78 17.52 -3.96 14.97
CA ASP A 78 17.77 -5.37 15.27
C ASP A 78 16.78 -6.23 14.45
N PRO A 79 17.21 -6.82 13.34
CA PRO A 79 16.29 -7.41 12.36
C PRO A 79 15.63 -8.69 12.87
N ALA A 80 14.39 -8.91 12.42
CA ALA A 80 13.63 -10.11 12.76
C ALA A 80 14.27 -11.36 12.17
N ARG A 81 14.62 -12.31 13.03
CA ARG A 81 15.28 -13.57 12.64
C ARG A 81 14.73 -14.76 13.41
N LEU A 82 14.89 -15.95 12.83
CA LEU A 82 14.48 -17.22 13.38
C LEU A 82 15.72 -18.11 13.58
N GLU A 83 15.99 -18.47 14.82
CA GLU A 83 17.16 -19.28 15.22
C GLU A 83 16.69 -20.37 16.20
N GLY A 84 17.00 -21.64 15.91
CA GLY A 84 16.66 -22.74 16.82
C GLY A 84 15.17 -22.84 17.19
N GLY A 85 14.27 -22.41 16.30
CA GLY A 85 12.82 -22.37 16.57
C GLY A 85 12.34 -21.19 17.41
N THR A 86 13.20 -20.21 17.69
CA THR A 86 12.89 -19.00 18.46
C THR A 86 13.08 -17.76 17.59
N LEU A 87 12.16 -16.81 17.72
CA LEU A 87 12.23 -15.51 17.06
C LEU A 87 13.03 -14.52 17.90
N HIS A 88 13.79 -13.69 17.20
CA HIS A 88 14.58 -12.61 17.78
C HIS A 88 14.37 -11.31 17.03
N GLY A 89 14.70 -10.21 17.70
CA GLY A 89 14.69 -8.87 17.10
C GLY A 89 13.29 -8.30 16.88
N GLN A 90 13.19 -7.38 15.93
CA GLN A 90 12.05 -6.45 15.86
C GLN A 90 11.65 -6.10 14.43
N LYS A 91 10.35 -5.87 14.25
CA LYS A 91 9.80 -5.17 13.08
C LYS A 91 9.61 -3.70 13.36
N LEU A 92 9.84 -2.88 12.34
CA LEU A 92 9.38 -1.50 12.29
C LEU A 92 8.30 -1.34 11.21
N PHE A 93 7.66 -0.19 11.20
CA PHE A 93 6.55 0.08 10.30
C PHE A 93 5.40 -0.92 10.45
N ALA A 94 5.17 -1.40 11.68
CA ALA A 94 4.14 -2.37 12.06
C ALA A 94 2.74 -1.73 11.95
N SER A 95 2.32 -1.50 10.71
CA SER A 95 1.13 -0.70 10.39
C SER A 95 -0.12 -1.41 10.88
N GLY A 96 -0.96 -0.67 11.61
CA GLY A 96 -2.16 -1.18 12.26
C GLY A 96 -1.89 -1.97 13.53
N ALA A 97 -0.71 -1.82 14.16
CA ALA A 97 -0.39 -2.52 15.40
C ALA A 97 -1.45 -2.35 16.51
N ASP A 98 -2.21 -1.26 16.49
CA ASP A 98 -3.30 -0.96 17.43
C ASP A 98 -4.68 -1.56 17.03
N VAL A 99 -4.85 -2.01 15.78
CA VAL A 99 -6.16 -2.43 15.23
C VAL A 99 -6.19 -3.79 14.54
N LEU A 100 -5.05 -4.34 14.08
CA LEU A 100 -4.99 -5.63 13.39
C LEU A 100 -5.34 -6.79 14.33
N ASP A 101 -6.11 -7.75 13.82
CA ASP A 101 -6.51 -8.96 14.55
C ASP A 101 -5.55 -10.13 14.29
N ARG A 102 -4.96 -10.18 13.09
CA ARG A 102 -3.97 -11.15 12.63
C ARG A 102 -2.87 -10.44 11.83
N MET A 103 -1.64 -10.90 11.94
CA MET A 103 -0.49 -10.26 11.31
C MET A 103 0.48 -11.30 10.81
N ILE A 104 0.83 -11.20 9.53
CA ILE A 104 1.90 -11.98 8.92
C ILE A 104 3.19 -11.19 9.12
N VAL A 105 4.19 -11.83 9.70
CA VAL A 105 5.49 -11.25 10.00
C VAL A 105 6.54 -12.00 9.20
N THR A 106 7.44 -11.29 8.54
CA THR A 106 8.59 -11.94 7.91
C THR A 106 9.74 -12.11 8.90
N ALA A 107 10.40 -13.26 8.91
CA ALA A 107 11.60 -13.47 9.72
C ALA A 107 12.62 -14.29 8.93
N ARG A 108 13.90 -13.90 8.96
CA ARG A 108 14.95 -14.59 8.21
C ARG A 108 15.59 -15.69 9.04
N SER A 109 15.87 -16.84 8.44
CA SER A 109 16.71 -17.91 8.98
C SER A 109 17.86 -18.21 8.01
N ASP A 110 18.64 -19.24 8.32
CA ASP A 110 19.60 -19.86 7.39
C ASP A 110 18.93 -20.49 6.16
N GLN A 111 17.65 -20.83 6.24
CA GLN A 111 16.87 -21.42 5.15
C GLN A 111 16.19 -20.38 4.24
N GLY A 112 16.18 -19.10 4.62
CA GLY A 112 15.55 -18.02 3.86
C GLY A 112 14.55 -17.20 4.66
N LEU A 113 13.67 -16.48 3.97
CA LEU A 113 12.66 -15.62 4.59
C LEU A 113 11.34 -16.38 4.83
N HIS A 114 10.91 -16.49 6.08
CA HIS A 114 9.66 -17.15 6.46
C HIS A 114 8.50 -16.15 6.53
N LEU A 115 7.28 -16.60 6.22
CA LEU A 115 6.03 -15.89 6.52
C LEU A 115 5.35 -16.55 7.74
N LEU A 116 5.29 -15.83 8.85
CA LEU A 116 4.79 -16.32 10.13
C LEU A 116 3.57 -15.52 10.56
N MET A 117 2.42 -16.16 10.62
CA MET A 117 1.18 -15.50 11.01
C MET A 117 0.88 -15.68 12.49
N PHE A 118 0.69 -14.54 13.18
CA PHE A 118 0.30 -14.47 14.57
C PHE A 118 -1.12 -13.94 14.74
N ARG A 119 -1.69 -14.23 15.90
CA ARG A 119 -2.84 -13.53 16.45
C ARG A 119 -2.39 -12.39 17.34
N ARG A 120 -3.22 -11.35 17.42
CA ARG A 120 -2.93 -10.17 18.24
C ARG A 120 -2.66 -10.48 19.71
N ASP A 121 -3.39 -11.43 20.30
CA ASP A 121 -3.25 -11.84 21.70
C ASP A 121 -1.88 -12.48 21.98
N GLN A 122 -1.27 -13.14 20.99
CA GLN A 122 0.09 -13.70 21.09
C GLN A 122 1.16 -12.60 21.11
N LEU A 123 0.83 -11.38 20.67
CA LEU A 123 1.71 -10.22 20.67
C LEU A 123 1.38 -9.21 21.79
N ALA A 124 0.64 -9.64 22.81
CA ALA A 124 0.33 -8.78 23.95
C ALA A 124 1.62 -8.27 24.63
N GLY A 125 1.69 -6.95 24.89
CA GLY A 125 2.88 -6.31 25.46
C GLY A 125 4.05 -6.11 24.50
N ARG A 126 3.92 -6.51 23.23
CA ARG A 126 4.99 -6.47 22.22
C ARG A 126 4.77 -5.45 21.11
N LEU A 127 3.64 -4.75 21.13
CA LEU A 127 3.24 -3.78 20.11
C LEU A 127 3.35 -2.36 20.64
N PHE A 128 4.09 -1.51 19.93
CA PHE A 128 4.40 -0.14 20.36
C PHE A 128 3.90 0.90 19.34
N PRO A 129 2.58 1.00 19.10
CA PRO A 129 2.01 1.90 18.10
C PRO A 129 2.33 3.38 18.35
N GLY A 130 2.52 3.77 19.63
CA GLY A 130 2.85 5.14 20.03
C GLY A 130 4.26 5.61 19.62
N GLU A 131 5.13 4.69 19.19
CA GLU A 131 6.45 5.04 18.64
C GLU A 131 6.34 5.67 17.23
N TRP A 132 5.16 5.61 16.59
CA TRP A 132 4.89 6.20 15.27
C TRP A 132 4.66 7.72 15.33
N GLN A 133 5.73 8.48 15.59
CA GLN A 133 5.69 9.93 15.78
C GLN A 133 6.09 10.69 14.50
N VAL A 134 5.16 10.75 13.54
CA VAL A 134 5.38 11.33 12.20
C VAL A 134 4.41 12.47 11.86
N SER A 135 4.69 13.24 10.81
CA SER A 135 3.87 14.41 10.42
C SER A 135 2.57 14.05 9.68
N GLY A 136 2.55 12.94 8.94
CA GLY A 136 1.41 12.41 8.18
C GLY A 136 1.23 10.91 8.43
N MET A 137 0.15 10.31 7.91
CA MET A 137 -0.22 8.90 8.13
C MET A 137 -0.24 8.50 9.62
N LYS A 138 -0.51 9.44 10.52
CA LYS A 138 -0.44 9.20 11.98
C LYS A 138 -1.33 8.05 12.43
N ALA A 139 -2.51 7.93 11.81
CA ALA A 139 -3.51 6.93 12.14
C ALA A 139 -3.17 5.51 11.62
N THR A 140 -2.05 5.30 10.94
CA THR A 140 -1.57 3.94 10.66
C THR A 140 -0.91 3.28 11.87
N ALA A 141 -0.52 4.06 12.89
CA ALA A 141 0.08 3.56 14.12
C ALA A 141 1.24 2.56 13.85
N SER A 142 2.09 2.90 12.87
CA SER A 142 3.12 2.03 12.29
C SER A 142 4.39 1.93 13.14
N GLY A 143 4.24 1.75 14.45
CA GLY A 143 5.35 1.66 15.38
C GLY A 143 6.11 0.34 15.28
N ARG A 144 6.70 -0.07 16.40
CA ARG A 144 7.50 -1.29 16.52
C ARG A 144 6.68 -2.50 16.95
N CYS A 145 7.11 -3.68 16.51
CA CYS A 145 6.73 -4.97 17.09
C CYS A 145 7.99 -5.71 17.55
N ASP A 146 7.98 -6.17 18.80
CA ASP A 146 9.05 -6.96 19.41
C ASP A 146 8.75 -8.46 19.31
N LEU A 147 9.66 -9.21 18.68
CA LEU A 147 9.49 -10.65 18.46
C LEU A 147 10.34 -11.50 19.42
N GLU A 148 11.11 -10.88 20.30
CA GLU A 148 12.12 -11.55 21.11
C GLU A 148 11.53 -12.67 21.96
N GLY A 149 12.05 -13.87 21.79
CA GLY A 149 11.67 -15.06 22.56
C GLY A 149 10.32 -15.67 22.17
N LEU A 150 9.66 -15.24 21.09
CA LEU A 150 8.47 -15.93 20.57
C LEU A 150 8.87 -17.28 19.93
N ALA A 151 8.12 -18.34 20.23
CA ALA A 151 8.39 -19.64 19.63
C ALA A 151 7.78 -19.73 18.22
N LEU A 152 8.48 -20.39 17.31
CA LEU A 152 7.94 -20.72 15.98
C LEU A 152 6.63 -21.51 16.07
N ALA A 153 6.50 -22.37 17.09
CA ALA A 153 5.31 -23.18 17.33
C ALA A 153 4.05 -22.34 17.64
N ASP A 154 4.21 -21.07 18.03
CA ASP A 154 3.09 -20.15 18.24
C ASP A 154 2.58 -19.54 16.93
N ALA A 155 3.35 -19.63 15.84
CA ALA A 155 2.98 -19.07 14.54
C ALA A 155 2.33 -20.11 13.62
N VAL A 156 1.44 -19.64 12.76
CA VAL A 156 1.07 -20.40 11.55
C VAL A 156 2.04 -20.04 10.44
N GLN A 157 2.85 -20.99 9.99
CA GLN A 157 3.76 -20.79 8.87
C GLN A 157 3.00 -20.84 7.53
N LEU A 158 3.28 -19.87 6.65
CA LEU A 158 2.69 -19.77 5.32
C LEU A 158 3.74 -20.04 4.25
N GLY A 159 3.56 -21.12 3.50
CA GLY A 159 4.43 -21.48 2.38
C GLY A 159 5.86 -21.86 2.78
N PRO A 160 6.69 -22.23 1.78
CA PRO A 160 8.11 -22.50 2.00
C PRO A 160 8.91 -21.21 2.30
N PRO A 161 10.17 -21.32 2.77
CA PRO A 161 11.08 -20.19 2.81
C PRO A 161 11.17 -19.46 1.46
N ASP A 162 11.35 -18.14 1.52
CA ASP A 162 11.42 -17.19 0.40
C ASP A 162 10.14 -17.04 -0.45
N ALA A 163 9.03 -17.69 -0.08
CA ALA A 163 7.75 -17.59 -0.78
C ALA A 163 7.19 -16.15 -0.87
N TYR A 164 7.53 -15.28 0.08
CA TYR A 164 7.12 -13.87 0.05
C TYR A 164 7.68 -13.09 -1.15
N MET A 165 8.88 -13.46 -1.60
CA MET A 165 9.64 -12.73 -2.62
C MET A 165 9.34 -13.23 -4.04
N THR A 166 8.36 -14.12 -4.21
CA THR A 166 8.01 -14.71 -5.50
C THR A 166 7.23 -13.74 -6.38
N GLU A 167 7.74 -13.50 -7.58
CA GLU A 167 7.03 -12.74 -8.62
C GLU A 167 5.96 -13.58 -9.33
N PRO A 168 4.87 -12.95 -9.83
CA PRO A 168 4.61 -11.51 -9.84
C PRO A 168 3.99 -10.97 -8.54
N HIS A 169 3.82 -11.79 -7.51
CA HIS A 169 3.00 -11.41 -6.36
C HIS A 169 3.69 -10.46 -5.38
N PHE A 170 5.02 -10.45 -5.35
CA PHE A 170 5.81 -9.55 -4.53
C PHE A 170 5.74 -8.10 -5.04
N HIS A 171 6.44 -7.75 -6.12
CA HIS A 171 6.40 -6.38 -6.65
C HIS A 171 5.11 -6.09 -7.42
N GLY A 172 4.38 -7.09 -7.91
CA GLY A 172 3.04 -6.85 -8.45
C GLY A 172 2.07 -6.25 -7.44
N GLY A 173 2.29 -6.44 -6.12
CA GLY A 173 1.48 -5.77 -5.09
C GLY A 173 1.58 -4.23 -5.10
N VAL A 174 2.74 -3.74 -5.55
CA VAL A 174 2.97 -2.49 -6.32
C VAL A 174 1.80 -1.50 -6.43
N TRP A 175 0.87 -1.90 -7.29
CA TRP A 175 -0.22 -1.06 -7.78
C TRP A 175 -1.26 -0.75 -6.70
N ARG A 176 -1.40 -1.60 -5.67
CA ARG A 176 -2.43 -1.43 -4.65
C ARG A 176 -2.15 -0.22 -3.75
N TYR A 177 -0.89 0.01 -3.38
CA TYR A 177 -0.51 1.20 -2.60
C TYR A 177 -0.77 2.46 -3.41
N ALA A 178 -0.42 2.40 -4.70
CA ALA A 178 -0.63 3.49 -5.64
C ALA A 178 -2.13 3.76 -5.88
N ALA A 179 -2.99 2.75 -5.86
CA ALA A 179 -4.45 2.91 -5.90
C ALA A 179 -4.99 3.72 -4.71
N VAL A 180 -4.44 3.50 -3.50
CA VAL A 180 -4.79 4.31 -2.33
C VAL A 180 -4.30 5.76 -2.50
N GLN A 181 -3.10 5.96 -3.04
CA GLN A 181 -2.55 7.28 -3.32
C GLN A 181 -3.39 8.05 -4.36
N LEU A 182 -3.89 7.38 -5.41
CA LEU A 182 -4.85 7.95 -6.37
C LEU A 182 -6.11 8.47 -5.67
N GLY A 183 -6.59 7.78 -4.64
CA GLY A 183 -7.69 8.25 -3.82
C GLY A 183 -7.42 9.62 -3.20
N ALA A 184 -6.24 9.79 -2.60
CA ALA A 184 -5.80 11.05 -2.02
C ALA A 184 -5.64 12.16 -3.08
N MET A 185 -5.04 11.83 -4.23
CA MET A 185 -4.93 12.75 -5.37
C MET A 185 -6.29 13.31 -5.76
N ARG A 186 -7.30 12.43 -5.92
CA ARG A 186 -8.67 12.84 -6.23
C ARG A 186 -9.33 13.67 -5.13
N ALA A 187 -9.04 13.37 -3.86
CA ALA A 187 -9.53 14.19 -2.74
C ALA A 187 -8.98 15.61 -2.82
N LEU A 188 -7.67 15.75 -3.06
CA LEU A 188 -7.02 17.06 -3.19
C LEU A 188 -7.52 17.82 -4.43
N THR A 189 -7.69 17.15 -5.57
CA THR A 189 -8.28 17.77 -6.78
C THR A 189 -9.69 18.30 -6.51
N ALA A 190 -10.54 17.53 -5.82
CA ALA A 190 -11.88 17.97 -5.46
C ALA A 190 -11.85 19.19 -4.52
N MET A 191 -11.04 19.14 -3.46
CA MET A 191 -10.87 20.26 -2.53
C MET A 191 -10.37 21.53 -3.25
N THR A 192 -9.45 21.39 -4.20
CA THR A 192 -8.98 22.50 -5.03
C THR A 192 -10.10 23.07 -5.88
N ALA A 193 -10.86 22.23 -6.58
CA ALA A 193 -11.99 22.68 -7.39
C ALA A 193 -13.03 23.44 -6.55
N ASP A 194 -13.45 22.87 -5.42
CA ASP A 194 -14.44 23.47 -4.52
C ASP A 194 -13.97 24.85 -4.02
N GLN A 195 -12.70 24.98 -3.65
CA GLN A 195 -12.14 26.24 -3.15
C GLN A 195 -11.97 27.29 -4.25
N LEU A 196 -11.62 26.89 -5.47
CA LEU A 196 -11.59 27.79 -6.62
C LEU A 196 -12.98 28.30 -6.95
N THR A 197 -13.99 27.42 -6.96
CA THR A 197 -15.39 27.80 -7.15
C THR A 197 -15.87 28.75 -6.05
N ALA A 198 -15.58 28.46 -4.78
CA ALA A 198 -15.96 29.32 -3.66
C ALA A 198 -15.33 30.74 -3.73
N ARG A 199 -14.17 30.86 -4.40
CA ARG A 199 -13.49 32.15 -4.63
C ARG A 199 -13.91 32.83 -5.94
N GLY A 200 -14.76 32.22 -6.76
CA GLY A 200 -15.09 32.71 -8.11
C GLY A 200 -13.89 32.69 -9.07
N GLN A 201 -12.96 31.76 -8.88
CA GLN A 201 -11.69 31.66 -9.60
C GLN A 201 -11.61 30.48 -10.56
N GLN A 202 -12.70 29.72 -10.75
CA GLN A 202 -12.71 28.54 -11.63
C GLN A 202 -12.39 28.87 -13.10
N ASP A 203 -12.77 30.07 -13.56
CA ASP A 203 -12.56 30.52 -14.93
C ASP A 203 -11.27 31.35 -15.09
N ALA A 204 -10.52 31.58 -14.00
CA ALA A 204 -9.24 32.27 -14.08
C ALA A 204 -8.22 31.39 -14.83
N PRO A 205 -7.59 31.85 -15.94
CA PRO A 205 -6.84 30.98 -16.84
C PRO A 205 -5.76 30.13 -16.16
N LEU A 206 -4.98 30.73 -15.26
CA LEU A 206 -3.94 30.01 -14.53
C LEU A 206 -4.53 28.95 -13.58
N GLN A 207 -5.65 29.24 -12.90
CA GLN A 207 -6.27 28.28 -11.99
C GLN A 207 -6.94 27.13 -12.74
N ALA A 208 -7.59 27.43 -13.87
CA ALA A 208 -8.15 26.42 -14.75
C ALA A 208 -7.07 25.47 -15.28
N MET A 209 -5.90 26.01 -15.68
CA MET A 209 -4.76 25.19 -16.12
C MET A 209 -4.20 24.29 -15.00
N ARG A 210 -4.12 24.79 -13.77
CA ARG A 210 -3.69 23.98 -12.61
C ARG A 210 -4.66 22.83 -12.36
N LEU A 211 -5.95 23.12 -12.31
CA LEU A 211 -6.98 22.11 -12.11
C LEU A 211 -6.97 21.08 -13.26
N HIS A 212 -6.81 21.53 -14.51
CA HIS A 212 -6.65 20.64 -15.66
C HIS A 212 -5.48 19.67 -15.48
N ARG A 213 -4.29 20.15 -15.08
CA ARG A 213 -3.12 19.29 -14.81
C ARG A 213 -3.39 18.27 -13.70
N MET A 214 -4.06 18.69 -12.62
CA MET A 214 -4.44 17.79 -11.53
C MET A 214 -5.42 16.69 -11.99
N ILE A 215 -6.41 17.04 -12.82
CA ILE A 215 -7.38 16.09 -13.40
C ILE A 215 -6.67 15.10 -14.32
N THR A 216 -5.85 15.60 -15.25
CA THR A 216 -5.07 14.78 -16.18
C THR A 216 -4.10 13.86 -15.44
N GLY A 217 -3.47 14.33 -14.36
CA GLY A 217 -2.61 13.50 -13.52
C GLY A 217 -3.36 12.36 -12.82
N CYS A 218 -4.54 12.65 -12.25
CA CYS A 218 -5.41 11.61 -11.69
C CYS A 218 -5.83 10.57 -12.73
N GLU A 219 -6.17 10.99 -13.95
CA GLU A 219 -6.63 10.09 -14.99
C GLU A 219 -5.47 9.25 -15.56
N THR A 220 -4.30 9.86 -15.75
CA THR A 220 -3.07 9.15 -16.10
C THR A 220 -2.80 8.01 -15.12
N VAL A 221 -2.80 8.32 -13.81
CA VAL A 221 -2.59 7.32 -12.77
C VAL A 221 -3.65 6.21 -12.80
N ARG A 222 -4.93 6.57 -12.94
CA ARG A 222 -6.02 5.59 -13.03
C ARG A 222 -5.80 4.60 -14.16
N LEU A 223 -5.39 5.06 -15.34
CA LEU A 223 -5.15 4.22 -16.52
C LEU A 223 -3.96 3.28 -16.32
N TRP A 224 -2.85 3.78 -15.78
CA TRP A 224 -1.69 2.95 -15.43
C TRP A 224 -2.03 1.87 -14.42
N LEU A 225 -2.79 2.23 -13.37
CA LEU A 225 -3.18 1.28 -12.33
C LEU A 225 -4.19 0.24 -12.83
N ALA A 226 -5.11 0.62 -13.72
CA ALA A 226 -6.03 -0.32 -14.34
C ALA A 226 -5.26 -1.37 -15.16
N GLN A 227 -4.27 -0.93 -15.96
CA GLN A 227 -3.41 -1.85 -16.71
C GLN A 227 -2.63 -2.79 -15.78
N ALA A 228 -2.03 -2.26 -14.70
CA ALA A 228 -1.28 -3.06 -13.74
C ALA A 228 -2.18 -4.09 -13.05
N ALA A 229 -3.32 -3.68 -12.51
CA ALA A 229 -4.27 -4.56 -11.84
C ALA A 229 -4.74 -5.70 -12.78
N CYS A 230 -5.12 -5.38 -14.01
CA CYS A 230 -5.54 -6.37 -15.00
C CYS A 230 -4.44 -7.34 -15.42
N ARG A 231 -3.16 -7.00 -15.27
CA ARG A 231 -2.04 -7.90 -15.60
C ARG A 231 -1.64 -8.80 -14.45
N ILE A 232 -1.53 -8.22 -13.26
CA ILE A 232 -1.06 -8.91 -12.06
C ILE A 232 -2.09 -9.89 -11.50
N GLU A 233 -3.38 -9.58 -11.63
CA GLU A 233 -4.45 -10.38 -11.03
C GLU A 233 -5.03 -11.44 -11.97
N ARG A 234 -4.37 -11.71 -13.12
CA ARG A 234 -4.71 -12.86 -13.96
C ARG A 234 -4.18 -14.14 -13.34
N ALA A 235 -4.89 -15.25 -13.53
CA ALA A 235 -4.46 -16.55 -13.04
C ALA A 235 -3.15 -17.04 -13.68
N ASP A 236 -2.84 -16.57 -14.89
CA ASP A 236 -1.64 -16.90 -15.68
C ASP A 236 -0.58 -15.78 -15.66
N ALA A 237 -0.63 -14.87 -14.68
CA ALA A 237 0.33 -13.78 -14.58
C ALA A 237 1.77 -14.30 -14.42
N LEU A 238 2.69 -13.75 -15.20
CA LEU A 238 4.10 -14.16 -15.22
C LEU A 238 4.96 -13.24 -14.36
N PRO A 239 6.15 -13.67 -13.89
CA PRO A 239 7.07 -12.80 -13.15
C PRO A 239 7.32 -11.44 -13.81
N ALA A 240 7.46 -11.41 -15.14
CA ALA A 240 7.68 -10.19 -15.92
C ALA A 240 6.50 -9.20 -15.87
N ASP A 241 5.27 -9.65 -15.57
CA ASP A 241 4.11 -8.75 -15.44
C ASP A 241 4.25 -7.78 -14.26
N ALA A 242 5.09 -8.10 -13.26
CA ALA A 242 5.41 -7.22 -12.12
C ALA A 242 5.87 -5.82 -12.55
N GLU A 243 6.55 -5.70 -13.70
CA GLU A 243 7.02 -4.41 -14.24
C GLU A 243 5.87 -3.43 -14.52
N ALA A 244 4.69 -3.92 -14.91
CA ALA A 244 3.53 -3.03 -15.12
C ALA A 244 3.10 -2.36 -13.81
N ALA A 245 3.15 -3.09 -12.69
CA ALA A 245 2.84 -2.53 -11.38
C ALA A 245 3.92 -1.55 -10.91
N ILE A 246 5.19 -1.88 -11.11
CA ILE A 246 6.33 -1.02 -10.76
C ILE A 246 6.23 0.31 -11.50
N LEU A 247 6.08 0.29 -12.84
CA LEU A 247 5.93 1.50 -13.64
C LEU A 247 4.69 2.31 -13.21
N ALA A 248 3.55 1.66 -12.96
CA ALA A 248 2.36 2.34 -12.48
C ALA A 248 2.59 3.04 -11.12
N ARG A 249 3.33 2.41 -10.20
CA ARG A 249 3.69 3.01 -8.90
C ARG A 249 4.62 4.21 -9.05
N LEU A 250 5.57 4.17 -9.99
CA LEU A 250 6.49 5.27 -10.28
C LEU A 250 5.75 6.46 -10.90
N VAL A 251 4.93 6.22 -11.94
CA VAL A 251 4.07 7.26 -12.53
C VAL A 251 3.14 7.87 -11.48
N THR A 252 2.58 7.05 -10.59
CA THR A 252 1.76 7.55 -9.48
C THR A 252 2.55 8.48 -8.56
N ALA A 253 3.82 8.15 -8.29
CA ALA A 253 4.67 9.01 -7.47
C ALA A 253 4.86 10.39 -8.11
N ASP A 254 5.25 10.41 -9.38
CA ASP A 254 5.54 11.63 -10.13
C ASP A 254 4.30 12.51 -10.25
N GLN A 255 3.16 11.92 -10.63
CA GLN A 255 1.90 12.65 -10.78
C GLN A 255 1.39 13.16 -9.43
N ALA A 256 1.56 12.42 -8.33
CA ALA A 256 1.16 12.88 -7.02
C ALA A 256 2.02 14.06 -6.53
N VAL A 257 3.34 14.03 -6.77
CA VAL A 257 4.24 15.16 -6.45
C VAL A 257 3.88 16.39 -7.26
N ALA A 258 3.66 16.25 -8.57
CA ALA A 258 3.22 17.36 -9.41
C ALA A 258 1.87 17.93 -8.96
N LEU A 259 0.91 17.07 -8.63
CA LEU A 259 -0.42 17.47 -8.15
C LEU A 259 -0.34 18.25 -6.82
N LEU A 260 0.51 17.83 -5.88
CA LEU A 260 0.72 18.55 -4.62
C LEU A 260 1.24 19.98 -4.89
N ALA A 261 2.17 20.15 -5.84
CA ALA A 261 2.68 21.46 -6.21
C ALA A 261 1.59 22.35 -6.84
N GLU A 262 0.78 21.81 -7.76
CA GLU A 262 -0.33 22.57 -8.38
C GLU A 262 -1.40 22.95 -7.35
N MET A 263 -1.69 22.05 -6.40
CA MET A 263 -2.62 22.31 -5.30
C MET A 263 -2.11 23.42 -4.37
N ASP A 264 -0.86 23.36 -3.92
CA ASP A 264 -0.28 24.39 -3.03
C ASP A 264 -0.30 25.76 -3.70
N GLN A 265 0.00 25.80 -4.99
CA GLN A 265 -0.06 27.01 -5.79
C GLN A 265 -1.51 27.54 -5.93
N ALA A 266 -2.49 26.66 -6.14
CA ALA A 266 -3.90 27.04 -6.32
C ALA A 266 -4.56 27.53 -5.03
N LEU A 267 -4.32 26.82 -3.92
CA LEU A 267 -4.98 27.11 -2.65
C LEU A 267 -4.29 28.23 -1.87
N GLY A 268 -2.97 28.36 -2.01
CA GLY A 268 -2.14 29.33 -1.32
C GLY A 268 -1.99 29.06 0.17
N ALA A 269 -1.45 30.02 0.92
CA ALA A 269 -1.08 29.86 2.34
C ALA A 269 -2.22 29.35 3.25
N ALA A 270 -3.49 29.62 2.90
CA ALA A 270 -4.64 29.13 3.65
C ALA A 270 -4.72 27.60 3.76
N SER A 271 -4.18 26.85 2.79
CA SER A 271 -4.19 25.38 2.82
C SER A 271 -3.26 24.78 3.88
N PHE A 272 -2.38 25.59 4.49
CA PHE A 272 -1.44 25.18 5.52
C PHE A 272 -1.98 25.36 6.95
N ALA A 273 -3.17 25.95 7.12
CA ALA A 273 -3.84 25.94 8.40
C ALA A 273 -4.19 24.49 8.79
N THR A 274 -3.93 24.09 10.04
CA THR A 274 -4.18 22.72 10.52
C THR A 274 -5.66 22.32 10.49
N ALA A 275 -6.56 23.30 10.48
CA ALA A 275 -8.00 23.11 10.30
C ALA A 275 -8.42 22.94 8.83
N HIS A 276 -7.54 23.23 7.86
CA HIS A 276 -7.85 23.11 6.46
C HIS A 276 -7.95 21.63 6.04
N PRO A 277 -9.04 21.19 5.37
CA PRO A 277 -9.20 19.79 4.97
C PRO A 277 -8.02 19.22 4.16
N ALA A 278 -7.43 20.03 3.28
CA ALA A 278 -6.27 19.64 2.48
C ALA A 278 -5.00 19.40 3.31
N ASP A 279 -4.83 20.03 4.48
CA ASP A 279 -3.60 19.92 5.28
C ASP A 279 -3.29 18.47 5.67
N ARG A 280 -4.30 17.76 6.20
CA ARG A 280 -4.16 16.35 6.57
C ARG A 280 -3.81 15.50 5.36
N VAL A 281 -4.57 15.62 4.28
CA VAL A 281 -4.41 14.80 3.07
C VAL A 281 -3.04 15.05 2.43
N ARG A 282 -2.59 16.31 2.39
CA ARG A 282 -1.26 16.72 1.93
C ARG A 282 -0.16 16.02 2.74
N ARG A 283 -0.17 16.16 4.08
CA ARG A 283 0.84 15.53 4.95
C ARG A 283 0.85 14.01 4.84
N ASP A 284 -0.33 13.39 4.79
CA ASP A 284 -0.48 11.95 4.66
C ASP A 284 0.07 11.45 3.32
N LEU A 285 -0.31 12.07 2.20
CA LEU A 285 0.17 11.71 0.88
C LEU A 285 1.68 11.94 0.75
N SER A 286 2.20 13.08 1.22
CA SER A 286 3.63 13.39 1.19
C SER A 286 4.48 12.33 1.90
N LEU A 287 4.03 11.83 3.06
CA LEU A 287 4.72 10.75 3.76
C LEU A 287 4.57 9.42 3.02
N TYR A 288 3.37 9.07 2.58
CA TYR A 288 3.10 7.77 1.97
C TYR A 288 3.89 7.55 0.66
N LEU A 289 4.13 8.62 -0.10
CA LEU A 289 4.92 8.56 -1.33
C LEU A 289 6.37 8.09 -1.12
N ARG A 290 6.92 8.22 0.10
CA ARG A 290 8.30 7.82 0.44
C ARG A 290 8.47 6.33 0.69
N GLN A 291 7.37 5.57 0.73
CA GLN A 291 7.43 4.12 0.95
C GLN A 291 7.87 3.38 -0.32
N ALA A 292 8.48 2.20 -0.11
CA ALA A 292 8.91 1.26 -1.14
C ALA A 292 10.06 1.75 -2.06
N GLY A 293 10.86 2.73 -1.64
CA GLY A 293 12.14 3.08 -2.30
C GLY A 293 12.05 3.30 -3.82
N PRO A 294 11.31 4.33 -4.29
CA PRO A 294 11.01 4.51 -5.71
C PRO A 294 12.26 4.56 -6.61
N ASP A 295 13.34 5.21 -6.18
CA ASP A 295 14.57 5.32 -6.98
C ASP A 295 15.22 3.94 -7.21
N ALA A 296 15.27 3.11 -6.17
CA ALA A 296 15.79 1.75 -6.25
C ALA A 296 14.89 0.87 -7.15
N LEU A 297 13.57 1.02 -7.04
CA LEU A 297 12.61 0.35 -7.93
C LEU A 297 12.81 0.77 -9.39
N ALA A 298 12.99 2.06 -9.67
CA ALA A 298 13.18 2.58 -11.01
C ALA A 298 14.47 2.05 -11.65
N LEU A 299 15.59 2.10 -10.92
CA LEU A 299 16.87 1.56 -11.41
C LEU A 299 16.76 0.06 -11.73
N ALA A 300 16.20 -0.72 -10.79
CA ALA A 300 16.07 -2.16 -10.96
C ALA A 300 15.09 -2.53 -12.10
N SER A 301 14.02 -1.75 -12.28
CA SER A 301 13.05 -1.92 -13.38
C SER A 301 13.71 -1.74 -14.74
N VAL A 302 14.48 -0.66 -14.93
CA VAL A 302 15.20 -0.41 -16.19
C VAL A 302 16.17 -1.54 -16.50
N THR A 303 16.94 -2.01 -15.51
CA THR A 303 17.86 -3.14 -15.70
C THR A 303 17.13 -4.39 -16.17
N ARG A 304 15.99 -4.74 -15.55
CA ARG A 304 15.21 -5.94 -15.94
C ARG A 304 14.57 -5.78 -17.32
N ILE A 305 14.00 -4.62 -17.62
CA ILE A 305 13.38 -4.33 -18.92
C ILE A 305 14.39 -4.47 -20.07
N LEU A 306 15.63 -4.00 -19.89
CA LEU A 306 16.64 -4.08 -20.93
C LEU A 306 17.24 -5.49 -21.11
N ALA A 307 17.25 -6.30 -20.04
CA ALA A 307 17.80 -7.65 -20.05
C ALA A 307 16.85 -8.71 -20.63
N ASP A 308 15.53 -8.48 -20.52
CA ASP A 308 14.50 -9.40 -21.00
C ASP A 308 14.00 -8.99 -22.39
N PRO A 309 14.11 -9.86 -23.43
CA PRO A 309 13.67 -9.53 -24.78
C PRO A 309 12.18 -9.18 -24.92
N GLU A 310 11.30 -9.83 -24.16
CA GLU A 310 9.84 -9.58 -24.22
C GLU A 310 9.49 -8.25 -23.56
N LEU A 311 10.11 -7.95 -22.41
CA LEU A 311 9.95 -6.65 -21.76
C LEU A 311 10.53 -5.52 -22.61
N ARG A 312 11.69 -5.73 -23.23
CA ARG A 312 12.31 -4.76 -24.12
C ARG A 312 11.43 -4.45 -25.33
N ALA A 313 10.96 -5.47 -26.04
CA ALA A 313 10.08 -5.31 -27.18
C ALA A 313 8.80 -4.55 -26.81
N ARG A 314 8.26 -4.80 -25.62
CA ARG A 314 7.05 -4.14 -25.14
C ARG A 314 7.25 -2.67 -24.77
N TRP A 315 8.30 -2.35 -24.02
CA TRP A 315 8.44 -1.04 -23.36
C TRP A 315 9.40 -0.08 -24.06
N VAL A 316 10.31 -0.58 -24.89
CA VAL A 316 11.27 0.23 -25.64
C VAL A 316 10.96 0.24 -27.14
N GLY A 317 10.54 -0.91 -27.69
CA GLY A 317 10.38 -1.13 -29.12
C GLY A 317 11.56 -1.88 -29.72
#